data_AF-A0A915UZV2-F1
#
_entry.id   AF-A0A915UZV2-F1
#
_cell.length_a   1.000
_cell.length_b   1.000
_cell.length_c   1.000
_cell.angle_alpha   90.00
_cell.angle_beta   90.00
_cell.angle_gamma   90.00
#
_symmetry.space_group_name_H-M   'P 1'
#
loop_
_entity.id
_entity.type
_entity.pdbx_description
1 polymer ?
#
loop_
_entity_poly.entity_id
_entity_poly.type
_entity_poly.pdbx_seq_one_letter_code
_entity_poly.pdbx_strand_id
1 'polypeptide(L)'
;MSKPEKFAVIATCLLGLAGGFFTINTVRADIASSNPFPYSVETRPNGYLRVYVNPDLRDSSQRESYASAQRMAISNLLADGQTEVVTLQVTFNQPITLEELRDLSNRTGLSSEHVILAARDDKDQLHAIGQRAIPSAIVNTDELNAELNSRGLRLLGVAVIRGRIVASASGLGQLANDPRIHLVDVMPHILAKELAMKQGVSVDKVQVSVPSPYWDLLSNGK
;
A
#
# COMPACT_ATOMS: atom_id res chain seq x y z
N MET A 1 11.28 -14.45 37.38
CA MET A 1 10.01 -15.22 37.28
C MET A 1 9.41 -14.93 35.92
N SER A 2 9.56 -15.87 34.98
CA SER A 2 9.04 -15.80 33.62
C SER A 2 7.54 -16.14 33.62
N LYS A 3 6.70 -15.25 33.09
CA LYS A 3 5.28 -15.57 32.82
C LYS A 3 5.20 -16.27 31.45
N PRO A 4 4.45 -17.37 31.31
CA PRO A 4 4.30 -18.04 30.03
C PRO A 4 3.39 -17.23 29.10
N GLU A 5 3.87 -16.99 27.88
CA GLU A 5 3.08 -16.45 26.77
C GLU A 5 1.99 -17.47 26.39
N LYS A 6 0.75 -17.00 26.31
CA LYS A 6 -0.40 -17.82 25.94
C LYS A 6 -0.48 -17.92 24.42
N PHE A 7 -0.07 -19.06 23.87
CA PHE A 7 -0.35 -19.43 22.48
C PHE A 7 -1.83 -19.79 22.33
N ALA A 8 -2.58 -19.03 21.55
CA ALA A 8 -3.94 -19.41 21.14
C ALA A 8 -3.85 -20.18 19.80
N VAL A 9 -3.95 -21.51 19.87
CA VAL A 9 -4.11 -22.39 18.70
C VAL A 9 -5.62 -22.52 18.45
N ILE A 10 -6.13 -21.97 17.35
CA ILE A 10 -7.53 -22.19 16.93
C ILE A 10 -7.54 -23.36 15.94
N ALA A 11 -8.31 -24.40 16.29
CA ALA A 11 -8.36 -25.67 15.57
C ALA A 11 -9.31 -25.67 14.36
N THR A 12 -8.88 -26.48 13.40
CA THR A 12 -9.38 -26.86 12.07
C THR A 12 -10.86 -27.24 11.98
N CYS A 13 -11.57 -26.74 10.94
CA CYS A 13 -12.76 -27.41 10.39
C CYS A 13 -12.33 -28.38 9.28
N LEU A 14 -12.58 -29.67 9.51
CA LEU A 14 -12.42 -30.75 8.53
C LEU A 14 -13.68 -30.82 7.65
N LEU A 15 -13.54 -30.50 6.37
CA LEU A 15 -14.45 -30.95 5.32
C LEU A 15 -13.63 -31.76 4.31
N GLY A 16 -13.70 -33.08 4.44
CA GLY A 16 -13.22 -33.99 3.42
C GLY A 16 -14.26 -34.10 2.31
N LEU A 17 -13.82 -33.96 1.07
CA LEU A 17 -13.92 -35.01 0.05
C LEU A 17 -13.23 -34.54 -1.25
N ALA A 18 -12.22 -35.30 -1.66
CA ALA A 18 -11.56 -35.34 -2.97
C ALA A 18 -10.81 -34.09 -3.48
N GLY A 19 -9.47 -34.12 -3.33
CA GLY A 19 -8.54 -33.43 -4.22
C GLY A 19 -7.80 -32.23 -3.63
N GLY A 20 -6.59 -32.49 -3.09
CA GLY A 20 -5.60 -31.45 -2.77
C GLY A 20 -5.73 -30.87 -1.37
N PHE A 21 -4.93 -31.39 -0.43
CA PHE A 21 -4.74 -30.77 0.87
C PHE A 21 -3.93 -29.47 0.70
N PHE A 22 -4.59 -28.32 0.71
CA PHE A 22 -3.94 -27.04 0.99
C PHE A 22 -4.23 -26.67 2.44
N THR A 23 -3.27 -26.89 3.33
CA THR A 23 -3.29 -26.30 4.67
C THR A 23 -3.00 -24.80 4.54
N ILE A 24 -4.04 -23.97 4.61
CA ILE A 24 -3.87 -22.54 4.85
C ILE A 24 -3.64 -22.37 6.35
N ASN A 25 -2.38 -22.44 6.76
CA ASN A 25 -2.00 -22.01 8.10
C ASN A 25 -2.04 -20.48 8.13
N THR A 26 -3.20 -19.90 8.43
CA THR A 26 -3.30 -18.49 8.80
C THR A 26 -2.73 -18.34 10.20
N VAL A 27 -1.40 -18.32 10.33
CA VAL A 27 -0.74 -17.95 11.57
C VAL A 27 -0.92 -16.44 11.71
N ARG A 28 -1.99 -16.01 12.39
CA ARG A 28 -2.12 -14.63 12.86
C ARG A 28 -1.11 -14.44 13.99
N ALA A 29 0.15 -14.23 13.62
CA ALA A 29 1.18 -13.86 14.57
C ALA A 29 0.96 -12.39 14.91
N ASP A 30 0.53 -12.10 16.14
CA ASP A 30 0.74 -10.80 16.76
C ASP A 30 2.24 -10.66 17.01
N ILE A 31 3.00 -10.42 15.95
CA ILE A 31 4.40 -10.04 16.09
C ILE A 31 4.36 -8.68 16.76
N ALA A 32 4.78 -8.58 18.02
CA ALA A 32 4.85 -7.30 18.70
C ALA A 32 5.72 -6.35 17.86
N SER A 33 5.09 -5.40 17.18
CA SER A 33 5.76 -4.36 16.39
C SER A 33 5.59 -3.03 17.10
N SER A 34 6.58 -2.17 16.90
CA SER A 34 6.50 -0.77 17.32
C SER A 34 5.40 0.01 16.57
N ASN A 35 4.80 -0.59 15.54
CA ASN A 35 3.70 -0.04 14.77
C ASN A 35 2.45 0.10 15.65
N PRO A 36 1.92 1.33 15.82
CA PRO A 36 0.71 1.56 16.60
C PRO A 36 -0.55 1.05 15.91
N PHE A 37 -0.48 0.63 14.64
CA PHE A 37 -1.63 0.17 13.86
C PHE A 37 -1.71 -1.35 13.77
N PRO A 38 -2.92 -1.94 13.90
CA PRO A 38 -3.11 -3.38 13.74
C PRO A 38 -2.65 -3.86 12.37
N TYR A 39 -1.97 -5.00 12.32
CA TYR A 39 -1.65 -5.68 11.08
C TYR A 39 -1.73 -7.20 11.26
N SER A 40 -1.87 -7.92 10.15
CA SER A 40 -1.79 -9.37 10.11
C SER A 40 -0.62 -9.81 9.24
N VAL A 41 -0.05 -10.96 9.57
CA VAL A 41 1.04 -11.58 8.81
C VAL A 41 0.58 -12.94 8.32
N GLU A 42 0.85 -13.22 7.05
CA GLU A 42 0.66 -14.53 6.41
C GLU A 42 2.02 -15.02 5.92
N THR A 43 2.47 -16.15 6.46
CA THR A 43 3.70 -16.82 5.99
C THR A 43 3.35 -17.78 4.86
N ARG A 44 3.92 -17.53 3.68
CA ARG A 44 3.75 -18.39 2.50
C ARG A 44 4.69 -19.60 2.56
N PRO A 45 4.37 -20.72 1.90
CA PRO A 45 5.21 -21.93 1.89
C PRO A 45 6.63 -21.72 1.37
N ASN A 46 6.85 -20.71 0.51
CA ASN A 46 8.15 -20.33 -0.03
C ASN A 46 8.95 -19.38 0.90
N GLY A 47 8.48 -19.16 2.12
CA GLY A 47 9.11 -18.29 3.12
C GLY A 47 8.88 -16.79 2.91
N TYR A 48 8.00 -16.40 1.99
CA TYR A 48 7.58 -15.00 1.84
C TYR A 48 6.56 -14.63 2.92
N LEU A 49 6.66 -13.40 3.42
CA LEU A 49 5.71 -12.82 4.34
C LEU A 49 4.80 -11.87 3.58
N ARG A 50 3.48 -12.05 3.72
CA ARG A 50 2.48 -11.07 3.31
C ARG A 50 1.94 -10.40 4.54
N VAL A 51 1.97 -9.08 4.55
CA VAL A 51 1.62 -8.27 5.70
C VAL A 51 0.50 -7.34 5.29
N TYR A 52 -0.60 -7.35 6.03
CA TYR A 52 -1.75 -6.50 5.77
C TYR A 52 -1.94 -5.55 6.94
N VAL A 53 -1.74 -4.26 6.71
CA VAL A 53 -1.99 -3.22 7.71
C VAL A 53 -3.48 -2.89 7.68
N ASN A 54 -4.14 -2.81 8.84
CA ASN A 54 -5.60 -2.67 8.94
C ASN A 54 -6.01 -1.51 9.87
N PRO A 55 -5.60 -0.25 9.61
CA PRO A 55 -6.21 0.89 10.28
C PRO A 55 -7.69 1.01 9.86
N ASP A 56 -8.55 1.44 10.77
CA ASP A 56 -9.92 1.81 10.41
C ASP A 56 -9.92 3.21 9.78
N LEU A 57 -9.80 3.27 8.45
CA LEU A 57 -9.78 4.54 7.71
C LEU A 57 -11.15 5.19 7.54
N ARG A 58 -12.23 4.54 7.98
CA ARG A 58 -13.59 5.10 7.94
C ARG A 58 -13.79 6.09 9.08
N ASP A 59 -13.25 5.76 10.26
CA ASP A 59 -13.19 6.68 11.38
C ASP A 59 -12.23 7.84 11.07
N SER A 60 -12.75 9.07 11.07
CA SER A 60 -11.97 10.29 10.80
C SER A 60 -10.81 10.50 11.77
N SER A 61 -10.97 10.14 13.05
CA SER A 61 -9.95 10.28 14.07
C SER A 61 -8.79 9.30 13.82
N GLN A 62 -9.11 8.04 13.52
CA GLN A 62 -8.10 7.04 13.17
C GLN A 62 -7.41 7.36 11.84
N ARG A 63 -8.14 7.86 10.85
CA ARG A 63 -7.56 8.31 9.57
C ARG A 63 -6.57 9.46 9.76
N GLU A 64 -6.90 10.48 10.55
CA GLU A 64 -5.96 11.58 10.83
C GLU A 64 -4.77 11.12 11.67
N SER A 65 -5.00 10.26 12.67
CA SER A 65 -3.93 9.64 13.45
C SER A 65 -2.96 8.86 12.57
N TYR A 66 -3.49 8.06 11.62
CA TYR A 66 -2.69 7.34 10.63
C TYR A 66 -1.88 8.28 9.74
N ALA A 67 -2.51 9.32 9.18
CA ALA A 67 -1.83 10.30 8.35
C ALA A 67 -0.73 11.05 9.12
N SER A 68 -1.00 11.46 10.35
CA SER A 68 -0.02 12.12 11.23
C SER A 68 1.18 11.22 11.53
N ALA A 69 0.95 9.94 11.81
CA ALA A 69 2.01 8.96 12.00
C ALA A 69 2.88 8.81 10.74
N GLN A 70 2.30 8.81 9.54
CA GLN A 70 3.08 8.78 8.30
C GLN A 70 3.91 10.06 8.10
N ARG A 71 3.37 11.24 8.41
CA ARG A 71 4.13 12.51 8.35
C ARG A 71 5.33 12.49 9.29
N MET A 72 5.14 12.00 10.52
CA MET A 72 6.23 11.85 11.49
C MET A 72 7.28 10.85 11.00
N ALA A 73 6.85 9.69 10.48
CA ALA A 73 7.73 8.69 9.91
C ALA A 73 8.57 9.23 8.74
N ILE A 74 7.97 10.02 7.86
CA ILE A 74 8.67 10.72 6.77
C ILE A 74 9.71 11.69 7.34
N SER A 75 9.35 12.49 8.35
CA SER A 75 10.30 13.41 8.99
C SER A 75 11.51 12.67 9.56
N ASN A 76 11.31 11.50 10.17
CA ASN A 76 12.41 10.69 10.70
C ASN A 76 13.30 10.15 9.57
N LEU A 77 12.70 9.59 8.51
CA LEU A 77 13.44 9.10 7.34
C LEU A 77 14.28 10.22 6.68
N LEU A 78 13.80 11.46 6.68
CA LEU A 78 14.53 12.60 6.15
C LEU A 78 15.64 13.09 7.11
N ALA A 79 15.43 13.00 8.41
CA ALA A 79 16.38 13.43 9.43
C ALA A 79 17.59 12.49 9.55
N ASP A 80 17.40 11.20 9.29
CA ASP A 80 18.48 10.19 9.31
C ASP A 80 19.57 10.47 8.25
N GLY A 81 19.29 11.34 7.27
CA GLY A 81 20.26 11.80 6.26
C GLY A 81 20.69 10.71 5.27
N GLN A 82 20.10 9.52 5.35
CA GLN A 82 20.36 8.41 4.44
C GLN A 82 19.54 8.59 3.16
N THR A 83 20.20 8.56 2.02
CA THR A 83 19.54 8.58 0.70
C THR A 83 19.04 7.19 0.31
N GLU A 84 18.39 6.49 1.24
CA GLU A 84 17.86 5.15 0.96
C GLU A 84 16.62 5.21 0.07
N VAL A 85 16.37 4.11 -0.64
CA VAL A 85 15.17 3.97 -1.48
C VAL A 85 14.03 3.42 -0.62
N VAL A 86 12.98 4.22 -0.47
CA VAL A 86 11.79 3.94 0.32
C VAL A 86 10.69 3.42 -0.59
N THR A 87 10.12 2.26 -0.23
CA THR A 87 8.88 1.75 -0.82
C THR A 87 7.69 2.43 -0.16
N LEU A 88 6.77 2.98 -0.94
CA LEU A 88 5.64 3.76 -0.44
C LEU A 88 4.35 3.53 -1.23
N GLN A 89 3.25 3.98 -0.64
CA GLN A 89 1.98 4.18 -1.34
C GLN A 89 1.58 5.65 -1.29
N VAL A 90 1.31 6.26 -2.44
CA VAL A 90 0.75 7.63 -2.54
C VAL A 90 -0.75 7.53 -2.79
N THR A 91 -1.54 8.26 -2.02
CA THR A 91 -2.97 8.49 -2.29
C THR A 91 -3.21 9.94 -2.61
N PHE A 92 -3.90 10.24 -3.71
CA PHE A 92 -4.21 11.61 -4.12
C PHE A 92 -5.55 12.10 -3.54
N ASN A 93 -5.68 13.42 -3.38
CA ASN A 93 -6.93 14.07 -2.97
C ASN A 93 -8.03 13.91 -4.03
N GLN A 94 -7.63 13.94 -5.31
CA GLN A 94 -8.46 13.67 -6.48
C GLN A 94 -7.61 12.90 -7.51
N PRO A 95 -8.20 12.11 -8.41
CA PRO A 95 -7.43 11.47 -9.48
C PRO A 95 -6.65 12.48 -10.30
N ILE A 96 -5.36 12.21 -10.51
CA ILE A 96 -4.50 13.01 -11.39
C ILE A 96 -4.37 12.35 -12.75
N THR A 97 -4.11 13.12 -13.79
CA THR A 97 -3.85 12.60 -15.13
C THR A 97 -2.51 11.84 -15.20
N LEU A 98 -2.34 11.04 -16.25
CA LEU A 98 -1.05 10.36 -16.50
C LEU A 98 0.09 11.35 -16.80
N GLU A 99 -0.23 12.51 -17.37
CA GLU A 99 0.72 13.59 -17.61
C GLU A 99 1.17 14.24 -16.30
N GLU A 100 0.22 14.62 -15.43
CA GLU A 100 0.55 15.16 -14.11
C GLU A 100 1.36 14.20 -13.25
N LEU A 101 1.12 12.89 -13.39
CA LEU A 101 1.93 11.88 -12.73
C LEU A 101 3.34 11.82 -13.32
N ARG A 102 3.50 11.90 -14.65
CA ARG A 102 4.82 11.95 -15.28
C ARG A 102 5.62 13.15 -14.77
N ASP A 103 4.99 14.32 -14.67
CA ASP A 103 5.63 15.52 -14.14
C ASP A 103 6.00 15.37 -12.67
N LEU A 104 5.10 14.78 -11.86
CA LEU A 104 5.39 14.48 -10.46
C LEU A 104 6.60 13.54 -10.32
N SER A 105 6.63 12.47 -11.12
CA SER A 105 7.74 11.50 -11.16
C SER A 105 9.06 12.16 -11.57
N ASN A 106 9.06 12.98 -12.63
CA ASN A 106 10.26 13.68 -13.10
C ASN A 106 10.81 14.64 -12.05
N ARG A 107 9.94 15.34 -11.33
CA ARG A 107 10.32 16.35 -10.35
C ARG A 107 10.81 15.76 -9.03
N THR A 108 10.24 14.63 -8.60
CA THR A 108 10.51 14.02 -7.28
C THR A 108 11.37 12.76 -7.34
N GLY A 109 11.59 12.19 -8.53
CA GLY A 109 12.20 10.87 -8.69
C GLY A 109 11.31 9.71 -8.23
N LEU A 110 9.99 9.93 -8.11
CA LEU A 110 9.03 8.85 -7.81
C LEU A 110 9.01 7.84 -8.96
N SER A 111 9.46 6.62 -8.68
CA SER A 111 9.37 5.47 -9.58
C SER A 111 8.08 4.70 -9.29
N SER A 112 7.13 4.73 -10.21
CA SER A 112 5.88 3.97 -10.09
C SER A 112 6.12 2.48 -10.40
N GLU A 113 5.60 1.58 -9.57
CA GLU A 113 5.63 0.13 -9.80
C GLU A 113 4.23 -0.42 -10.12
N HIS A 114 3.21 0.14 -9.47
CA HIS A 114 1.80 -0.17 -9.68
C HIS A 114 0.97 1.10 -9.48
N VAL A 115 0.06 1.39 -10.39
CA VAL A 115 -0.92 2.47 -10.24
C VAL A 115 -2.34 1.90 -10.16
N ILE A 116 -3.18 2.54 -9.35
CA ILE A 116 -4.62 2.26 -9.31
C ILE A 116 -5.33 3.47 -9.87
N LEU A 117 -6.01 3.26 -10.99
CA LEU A 117 -6.80 4.27 -11.67
C LEU A 117 -8.24 4.23 -11.17
N ALA A 118 -8.85 5.40 -11.05
CA ALA A 118 -10.27 5.56 -10.80
C ALA A 118 -10.99 5.78 -12.14
N ALA A 119 -12.10 5.09 -12.32
CA ALA A 119 -12.98 5.24 -13.48
C ALA A 119 -14.45 5.24 -13.03
N ARG A 120 -15.35 5.72 -13.89
CA ARG A 120 -16.80 5.62 -13.67
C ARG A 120 -17.50 4.94 -14.83
N ASP A 121 -18.54 4.18 -14.54
CA ASP A 121 -19.45 3.66 -15.57
C ASP A 121 -20.53 4.68 -15.96
N ASP A 122 -21.46 4.25 -16.83
CA ASP A 122 -22.61 5.04 -17.30
C ASP A 122 -23.63 5.36 -16.20
N LYS A 123 -23.62 4.60 -15.10
CA LYS A 123 -24.45 4.82 -13.89
C LYS A 123 -23.73 5.67 -12.83
N ASP A 124 -22.60 6.27 -13.20
CA ASP A 124 -21.75 7.07 -12.31
C ASP A 124 -21.17 6.27 -11.13
N GLN A 125 -21.15 4.93 -11.20
CA GLN A 125 -20.53 4.10 -10.17
C GLN A 125 -19.02 4.11 -10.33
N LEU A 126 -18.31 4.12 -9.20
CA LEU A 126 -16.86 4.19 -9.16
C LEU A 126 -16.22 2.80 -9.28
N HIS A 127 -15.22 2.68 -10.15
CA HIS A 127 -14.45 1.47 -10.39
C HIS A 127 -12.96 1.73 -10.21
N ALA A 128 -12.25 0.72 -9.70
CA ALA A 128 -10.79 0.69 -9.60
C ALA A 128 -10.21 -0.18 -10.73
N ILE A 129 -9.14 0.31 -11.35
CA ILE A 129 -8.37 -0.43 -12.37
C ILE A 129 -6.91 -0.46 -11.93
N GLY A 130 -6.35 -1.65 -11.70
CA GLY A 130 -4.94 -1.80 -11.30
C GLY A 130 -4.06 -2.06 -12.52
N GLN A 131 -2.99 -1.28 -12.67
CA GLN A 131 -2.05 -1.39 -13.78
C GLN A 131 -0.61 -1.45 -13.27
N ARG A 132 0.16 -2.45 -13.69
CA ARG A 132 1.60 -2.50 -13.41
C ARG A 132 2.30 -1.49 -14.32
N ALA A 133 3.22 -0.71 -13.75
CA ALA A 133 4.05 0.19 -14.54
C ALA A 133 5.00 -0.60 -15.45
N ILE A 134 5.23 -0.10 -16.66
CA ILE A 134 6.14 -0.72 -17.64
C ILE A 134 7.39 0.15 -17.81
N PRO A 135 8.54 -0.41 -18.22
CA PRO A 135 9.77 0.37 -18.33
C PRO A 135 9.67 1.59 -19.26
N SER A 136 8.81 1.53 -20.27
CA SER A 136 8.61 2.60 -21.26
C SER A 136 7.53 3.61 -20.89
N ALA A 137 6.68 3.34 -19.90
CA ALA A 137 5.53 4.18 -19.55
C ALA A 137 4.93 3.84 -18.18
N ILE A 138 4.24 4.81 -17.58
CA ILE A 138 3.53 4.61 -16.30
C ILE A 138 2.44 3.52 -16.41
N VAL A 139 1.79 3.42 -17.56
CA VAL A 139 0.79 2.39 -17.88
C VAL A 139 0.89 1.99 -19.35
N ASN A 140 0.47 0.77 -19.68
CA ASN A 140 0.18 0.41 -21.06
C ASN A 140 -1.16 1.03 -21.47
N THR A 141 -1.14 2.06 -22.31
CA THR A 141 -2.35 2.78 -22.73
C THR A 141 -3.27 1.94 -23.60
N ASP A 142 -2.73 1.02 -24.40
CA ASP A 142 -3.55 0.18 -25.28
C ASP A 142 -4.35 -0.84 -24.47
N GLU A 143 -3.70 -1.49 -23.50
CA GLU A 143 -4.38 -2.39 -22.56
C GLU A 143 -5.40 -1.65 -21.70
N LEU A 144 -5.04 -0.46 -21.18
CA LEU A 144 -5.97 0.37 -20.41
C LEU A 144 -7.20 0.77 -21.24
N ASN A 145 -7.01 1.23 -22.48
CA ASN A 145 -8.11 1.61 -23.36
C ASN A 145 -9.00 0.41 -23.71
N ALA A 146 -8.41 -0.77 -23.94
CA ALA A 146 -9.18 -1.99 -24.17
C ALA A 146 -10.04 -2.36 -22.95
N GLU A 147 -9.47 -2.27 -21.74
CA GLU A 147 -10.21 -2.54 -20.50
C GLU A 147 -11.35 -1.52 -20.30
N LEU A 148 -11.07 -0.22 -20.45
CA LEU A 148 -12.06 0.84 -20.32
C LEU A 148 -13.23 0.64 -21.30
N ASN A 149 -12.93 0.37 -22.57
CA ASN A 149 -13.95 0.17 -23.59
C ASN A 149 -14.79 -1.09 -23.35
N SER A 150 -14.15 -2.22 -22.98
CA SER A 150 -14.87 -3.48 -22.74
C SER A 150 -15.84 -3.41 -21.56
N ARG A 151 -15.55 -2.55 -20.58
CA ARG A 151 -16.35 -2.35 -19.37
C ARG A 151 -17.26 -1.12 -19.42
N GLY A 152 -17.23 -0.34 -20.51
CA GLY A 152 -17.99 0.91 -20.62
C GLY A 152 -17.57 1.97 -19.60
N LEU A 153 -16.28 2.06 -19.28
CA LEU A 153 -15.75 2.93 -18.24
C LEU A 153 -15.12 4.20 -18.81
N ARG A 154 -15.41 5.32 -18.15
CA ARG A 154 -14.74 6.61 -18.35
C ARG A 154 -13.66 6.80 -17.29
N LEU A 155 -12.42 6.94 -17.74
CA LEU A 155 -11.28 7.20 -16.86
C LEU A 155 -11.41 8.56 -16.16
N LEU A 156 -11.14 8.60 -14.86
CA LEU A 156 -10.97 9.84 -14.09
C LEU A 156 -9.49 10.21 -13.94
N GLY A 157 -8.62 9.21 -13.75
CA GLY A 157 -7.18 9.42 -13.56
C GLY A 157 -6.57 8.40 -12.58
N VAL A 158 -5.34 8.65 -12.17
CA VAL A 158 -4.61 7.86 -11.16
C VAL A 158 -4.98 8.34 -9.77
N ALA A 159 -5.51 7.43 -8.95
CA ALA A 159 -5.92 7.70 -7.58
C ALA A 159 -4.87 7.27 -6.54
N VAL A 160 -4.15 6.18 -6.83
CA VAL A 160 -3.16 5.60 -5.92
C VAL A 160 -1.93 5.14 -6.71
N ILE A 161 -0.75 5.30 -6.13
CA ILE A 161 0.50 4.75 -6.66
C ILE A 161 1.16 3.91 -5.58
N ARG A 162 1.70 2.77 -5.96
CA ARG A 162 2.70 2.04 -5.18
C ARG A 162 4.01 2.14 -5.95
N GLY A 163 5.06 2.53 -5.25
CA GLY A 163 6.32 2.82 -5.91
C GLY A 163 7.45 3.03 -4.94
N ARG A 164 8.52 3.61 -5.47
CA ARG A 164 9.77 3.85 -4.79
C ARG A 164 10.24 5.28 -4.96
N ILE A 165 10.87 5.82 -3.93
CA ILE A 165 11.48 7.15 -3.96
C ILE A 165 12.72 7.20 -3.08
N VAL A 166 13.64 8.11 -3.36
CA VAL A 166 14.77 8.36 -2.46
C VAL A 166 14.31 9.20 -1.26
N ALA A 167 14.67 8.78 -0.04
CA ALA A 167 14.50 9.54 1.20
C ALA A 167 15.42 10.77 1.20
N SER A 168 14.99 11.83 0.52
CA SER A 168 15.71 13.10 0.42
C SER A 168 14.73 14.27 0.39
N ALA A 169 15.23 15.47 0.69
CA ALA A 169 14.41 16.68 0.65
C ALA A 169 13.79 16.93 -0.75
N SER A 170 14.55 16.71 -1.83
CA SER A 170 14.07 16.84 -3.21
C SER A 170 13.23 15.66 -3.69
N GLY A 171 13.30 14.51 -3.02
CA GLY A 171 12.50 13.33 -3.32
C GLY A 171 11.28 13.22 -2.42
N LEU A 172 11.38 12.35 -1.40
CA LEU A 172 10.32 12.11 -0.43
C LEU A 172 9.81 13.39 0.25
N GLY A 173 10.70 14.33 0.59
CA GLY A 173 10.30 15.61 1.20
C GLY A 173 9.42 16.45 0.29
N GLN A 174 9.80 16.59 -0.99
CA GLN A 174 9.00 17.31 -1.96
C GLN A 174 7.67 16.60 -2.26
N LEU A 175 7.68 15.26 -2.36
CA LEU A 175 6.48 14.45 -2.55
C LEU A 175 5.48 14.64 -1.39
N ALA A 176 5.96 14.57 -0.15
CA ALA A 176 5.12 14.70 1.04
C ALA A 176 4.46 16.09 1.20
N ASN A 177 5.00 17.11 0.54
CA ASN A 177 4.48 18.47 0.55
C ASN A 177 3.68 18.83 -0.72
N ASP A 178 3.44 17.89 -1.64
CA ASP A 178 2.64 18.18 -2.84
C ASP A 178 1.15 18.34 -2.48
N PRO A 179 0.50 19.47 -2.81
CA PRO A 179 -0.87 19.76 -2.40
C PRO A 179 -1.92 18.83 -3.03
N ARG A 180 -1.57 18.10 -4.10
CA ARG A 180 -2.47 17.13 -4.74
C ARG A 180 -2.52 15.82 -3.96
N ILE A 181 -1.55 15.57 -3.07
CA ILE A 181 -1.42 14.32 -2.33
C ILE A 181 -2.19 14.41 -1.02
N HIS A 182 -3.00 13.39 -0.76
CA HIS A 182 -3.70 13.21 0.50
C HIS A 182 -2.79 12.55 1.54
N LEU A 183 -2.10 11.48 1.13
CA LEU A 183 -1.30 10.65 2.01
C LEU A 183 -0.10 10.07 1.26
N VAL A 184 1.09 10.24 1.81
CA VAL A 184 2.28 9.44 1.46
C VAL A 184 2.47 8.44 2.59
N ASP A 185 2.25 7.15 2.29
CA ASP A 185 2.33 6.06 3.25
C ASP A 185 3.65 5.32 3.09
N VAL A 186 4.53 5.46 4.10
CA VAL A 186 5.86 4.84 4.15
C VAL A 186 5.87 3.59 5.05
N MET A 187 4.73 3.21 5.63
CA MET A 187 4.58 1.98 6.39
C MET A 187 5.03 0.72 5.62
N PRO A 188 4.83 0.61 4.28
CA PRO A 188 5.33 -0.54 3.55
C PRO A 188 6.83 -0.76 3.69
N HIS A 189 7.62 0.31 3.70
CA HIS A 189 9.07 0.24 3.89
C HIS A 189 9.45 -0.07 5.33
N ILE A 190 8.86 0.66 6.29
CA ILE A 190 9.21 0.55 7.71
C ILE A 190 8.88 -0.85 8.25
N LEU A 191 7.66 -1.31 7.99
CA LEU A 191 7.21 -2.60 8.50
C LEU A 191 7.91 -3.78 7.80
N ALA A 192 8.27 -3.63 6.51
CA ALA A 192 9.06 -4.63 5.82
C ALA A 192 10.46 -4.78 6.45
N LYS A 193 11.15 -3.68 6.73
CA LYS A 193 12.46 -3.70 7.41
C LYS A 193 12.37 -4.30 8.81
N GLU A 194 11.37 -3.89 9.60
CA GLU A 194 11.17 -4.39 10.96
C GLU A 194 10.92 -5.91 10.98
N LEU A 195 10.01 -6.40 10.14
CA LEU A 195 9.66 -7.82 10.11
C LEU A 195 10.75 -8.68 9.51
N ALA A 196 11.45 -8.18 8.48
CA ALA A 196 12.59 -8.87 7.90
C ALA A 196 13.68 -9.13 8.95
N MET A 197 14.02 -8.10 9.73
CA MET A 197 14.99 -8.20 10.82
C MET A 197 14.54 -9.17 11.91
N LYS A 198 13.27 -9.09 12.35
CA LYS A 198 12.74 -9.97 13.41
C LYS A 198 12.67 -11.44 13.00
N GLN A 199 12.37 -11.69 11.73
CA GLN A 199 12.19 -13.05 11.20
C GLN A 199 13.48 -13.62 10.59
N GLY A 200 14.58 -12.86 10.56
CA GLY A 200 15.83 -13.29 9.96
C GLY A 200 15.72 -13.56 8.45
N VAL A 201 14.83 -12.84 7.75
CA VAL A 201 14.63 -12.96 6.30
C VAL A 201 15.07 -11.68 5.61
N SER A 202 15.32 -11.76 4.30
CA SER A 202 15.61 -10.57 3.50
C SER A 202 14.35 -9.72 3.28
N VAL A 203 14.51 -8.40 3.18
CA VAL A 203 13.41 -7.42 3.07
C VAL A 203 12.56 -7.66 1.81
N ASP A 204 13.14 -8.14 0.71
CA ASP A 204 12.43 -8.48 -0.52
C ASP A 204 11.44 -9.65 -0.36
N LYS A 205 11.57 -10.45 0.70
CA LYS A 205 10.61 -11.50 1.04
C LYS A 205 9.41 -10.98 1.83
N VAL A 206 9.39 -9.71 2.22
CA VAL A 206 8.31 -9.11 3.00
C VAL A 206 7.50 -8.15 2.14
N GLN A 207 6.29 -8.56 1.80
CA GLN A 207 5.34 -7.73 1.05
C GLN A 207 4.33 -7.12 2.01
N VAL A 208 4.38 -5.81 2.18
CA VAL A 208 3.42 -5.06 3.00
C VAL A 208 2.37 -4.41 2.11
N SER A 209 1.11 -4.69 2.39
CA SER A 209 -0.05 -4.02 1.79
C SER A 209 -0.70 -3.11 2.82
N VAL A 210 -0.87 -1.86 2.42
CA VAL A 210 -1.57 -0.82 3.18
C VAL A 210 -2.87 -0.44 2.47
N PRO A 211 -3.93 -0.08 3.21
CA PRO A 211 -5.15 0.43 2.60
C PRO A 211 -4.93 1.83 2.02
N SER A 212 -5.76 2.23 1.07
CA SER A 212 -5.81 3.62 0.60
C SER A 212 -7.11 4.25 1.07
N PRO A 213 -7.07 5.45 1.69
CA PRO A 213 -8.28 6.15 2.12
C PRO A 213 -9.12 6.65 0.95
N TYR A 214 -8.60 6.63 -0.30
CA TYR A 214 -9.29 7.19 -1.47
C TYR A 214 -10.73 6.72 -1.61
N TRP A 215 -10.99 5.43 -1.40
CA TRP A 215 -12.31 4.83 -1.57
C TRP A 215 -13.28 5.25 -0.47
N ASP A 216 -12.79 5.47 0.74
CA ASP A 216 -13.58 5.95 1.88
C ASP A 216 -13.79 7.48 1.84
N LEU A 217 -12.90 8.22 1.17
CA LEU A 217 -13.07 9.67 0.94
C LEU A 217 -14.22 9.96 -0.03
N LEU A 218 -14.45 9.08 -1.01
CA LEU A 218 -15.49 9.27 -2.02
C LEU A 218 -16.88 8.82 -1.58
N SER A 219 -16.98 7.86 -0.65
CA SER A 219 -18.27 7.43 -0.09
C SER A 219 -18.87 8.45 0.88
N ASN A 220 -18.02 9.26 1.52
CA ASN A 220 -18.42 10.29 2.48
C ASN A 220 -18.63 11.69 1.86
N GLY A 221 -18.44 11.84 0.54
CA GLY A 221 -18.64 13.10 -0.19
C GLY A 221 -20.08 13.36 -0.65
N LYS A 222 -21.08 12.92 0.12
CA LYS A 222 -22.50 13.28 -0.11
C LYS A 222 -22.91 14.46 0.76
#